data_AF-A0AAD7HND2-F1
#
_entry.id   AF-A0AAD7HND2-F1
#
_cell.length_a   1.000
_cell.length_b   1.000
_cell.length_c   1.000
_cell.angle_alpha   90.00
_cell.angle_beta   90.00
_cell.angle_gamma   90.00
#
_symmetry.space_group_name_H-M   'P 1'
#
loop_
_entity.id
_entity.type
_entity.pdbx_description
1 polymer ?
#
loop_
_entity_poly.entity_id
_entity_poly.type
_entity_poly.pdbx_seq_one_letter_code
_entity_poly.pdbx_strand_id
1 'polypeptide(L)'
;MDMVTTGLCQLCFLVSYIEGLGLEDLETCERFFAGSNAMAGSIRYASVFHRLQTITQYFEHVDVHEAYANLSKFLVDNYWQALEILEEETSLHTAMAAAGIDDVSEFPRRLQKEFKFLKGLMKEAEEDTQQMQYYQRLVNFADRRCVSFPIICASRS
;
A
#
# COMPACT_ATOMS: atom_id res chain seq x y z
N MET A 1 -2.75 -11.88 -2.31
CA MET A 1 -2.94 -10.44 -2.04
C MET A 1 -4.10 -10.02 -2.91
N ASP A 2 -5.27 -9.92 -2.31
CA ASP A 2 -6.52 -9.73 -3.05
C ASP A 2 -6.66 -8.24 -3.40
N MET A 3 -7.24 -7.92 -4.56
CA MET A 3 -7.43 -6.52 -5.01
C MET A 3 -8.07 -5.63 -3.94
N VAL A 4 -8.98 -6.19 -3.12
CA VAL A 4 -9.66 -5.49 -2.02
C VAL A 4 -8.69 -5.06 -0.92
N THR A 5 -7.73 -5.92 -0.55
CA THR A 5 -6.73 -5.62 0.48
C THR A 5 -5.76 -4.52 0.04
N THR A 6 -5.39 -4.50 -1.24
CA THR A 6 -4.49 -3.49 -1.80
C THR A 6 -5.18 -2.12 -1.89
N GLY A 7 -6.45 -2.07 -2.32
CA GLY A 7 -7.21 -0.83 -2.40
C GLY A 7 -7.46 -0.17 -1.03
N LEU A 8 -7.77 -0.97 0.01
CA LEU A 8 -7.92 -0.45 1.37
C LEU A 8 -6.61 0.13 1.94
N CYS A 9 -5.49 -0.52 1.66
CA CYS A 9 -4.17 -0.02 2.06
C CYS A 9 -3.91 1.35 1.42
N GLN A 10 -4.15 1.48 0.11
CA GLN A 10 -3.98 2.74 -0.61
C GLN A 10 -4.88 3.85 -0.05
N LEU A 11 -6.17 3.57 0.20
CA LEU A 11 -7.07 4.58 0.77
C LEU A 11 -6.66 5.07 2.15
N CYS A 12 -5.91 4.27 2.92
CA CYS A 12 -5.47 4.65 4.27
C CYS A 12 -4.11 5.34 4.28
N PHE A 13 -3.22 4.98 3.36
CA PHE A 13 -1.79 5.33 3.44
C PHE A 13 -1.26 6.05 2.21
N LEU A 14 -2.04 6.19 1.14
CA LEU A 14 -1.62 6.99 -0.01
C LEU A 14 -1.50 8.45 0.43
N VAL A 15 -0.29 8.96 0.28
CA VAL A 15 0.13 10.30 0.68
C VAL A 15 -0.80 11.40 0.16
N SER A 16 -1.25 11.30 -1.10
CA SER A 16 -2.15 12.27 -1.73
C SER A 16 -3.54 12.38 -1.06
N TYR A 17 -3.95 11.39 -0.26
CA TYR A 17 -5.22 11.42 0.47
C TYR A 17 -5.07 11.89 1.92
N ILE A 18 -3.85 12.06 2.42
CA ILE A 18 -3.59 12.52 3.78
C ILE A 18 -3.60 14.05 3.79
N GLU A 19 -4.62 14.61 4.43
CA GLU A 19 -4.74 16.06 4.58
C GLU A 19 -3.56 16.62 5.37
N GLY A 20 -2.91 17.66 4.83
CA GLY A 20 -1.76 18.33 5.43
C GLY A 20 -0.38 17.89 4.92
N LEU A 21 -0.28 16.84 4.09
CA LEU A 21 1.01 16.48 3.46
C LEU A 21 1.38 17.38 2.27
N GLY A 22 0.38 17.96 1.59
CA GLY A 22 0.62 18.85 0.46
C GLY A 22 1.22 18.11 -0.74
N LEU A 23 2.31 18.65 -1.30
CA LEU A 23 3.05 18.07 -2.44
C LEU A 23 4.18 17.12 -2.01
N GLU A 24 4.32 16.88 -0.72
CA GLU A 24 5.29 15.91 -0.20
C GLU A 24 4.94 14.50 -0.70
N ASP A 25 5.89 13.78 -1.28
CA ASP A 25 5.75 12.37 -1.66
C ASP A 25 6.43 11.41 -0.68
N LEU A 26 7.10 11.95 0.34
CA LEU A 26 7.89 11.25 1.35
C LEU A 26 9.04 10.39 0.78
N GLU A 27 9.43 10.58 -0.48
CA GLU A 27 10.52 9.81 -1.08
C GLU A 27 11.84 10.08 -0.33
N THR A 28 12.04 11.33 0.12
CA THR A 28 13.18 11.70 0.96
C THR A 28 13.19 10.92 2.28
N CYS A 29 12.03 10.73 2.91
CA CYS A 29 11.91 9.92 4.12
C CYS A 29 12.25 8.45 3.83
N GLU A 30 11.77 7.88 2.73
CA GLU A 30 12.10 6.50 2.35
C GLU A 30 13.60 6.30 2.18
N ARG A 31 14.26 7.20 1.43
CA ARG A 31 15.73 7.16 1.22
C ARG A 31 16.48 7.28 2.55
N PHE A 32 16.06 8.21 3.40
CA PHE A 32 16.65 8.41 4.73
C PHE A 32 16.51 7.15 5.61
N PHE A 33 15.32 6.56 5.69
CA PHE A 33 15.09 5.36 6.49
C PHE A 33 15.79 4.14 5.89
N ALA A 34 15.82 3.99 4.57
CA ALA A 34 16.56 2.93 3.90
C ALA A 34 18.06 3.00 4.23
N GLY A 35 18.66 4.20 4.18
CA GLY A 35 20.04 4.44 4.59
C GLY A 35 20.27 4.10 6.07
N SER A 36 19.36 4.50 6.96
CA SER A 36 19.48 4.19 8.39
C SER A 36 19.39 2.67 8.66
N ASN A 37 18.51 1.97 7.93
CA ASN A 37 18.32 0.52 8.05
C ASN A 37 19.55 -0.27 7.56
N ALA A 38 20.35 0.29 6.64
CA ALA A 38 21.59 -0.35 6.19
C ALA A 38 22.60 -0.55 7.33
N MET A 39 22.54 0.28 8.38
CA MET A 39 23.40 0.12 9.57
C MET A 39 22.93 -0.97 10.53
N ALA A 40 21.70 -1.48 10.39
CA ALA A 40 21.13 -2.45 11.33
C ALA A 40 22.04 -3.68 11.52
N GLY A 41 22.72 -4.11 10.45
CA GLY A 41 23.67 -5.21 10.48
C GLY A 41 24.90 -4.95 11.35
N SER A 42 25.51 -3.76 11.24
CA SER A 42 26.73 -3.41 11.98
C SER A 42 26.46 -3.16 13.46
N ILE A 43 25.31 -2.57 13.81
CA ILE A 43 24.96 -2.26 15.20
C ILE A 43 24.41 -3.47 15.97
N ARG A 44 23.88 -4.51 15.29
CA ARG A 44 23.21 -5.67 15.93
C ARG A 44 24.07 -6.33 17.00
N TYR A 45 25.38 -6.49 16.75
CA TYR A 45 26.32 -7.14 17.66
C TYR A 45 27.29 -6.17 18.36
N ALA A 46 27.15 -4.87 18.11
CA ALA A 46 27.97 -3.85 18.74
C ALA A 46 27.57 -3.64 20.21
N SER A 47 28.53 -3.26 21.06
CA SER A 47 28.24 -2.80 22.42
C SER A 47 27.38 -1.54 22.41
N VAL A 48 26.70 -1.22 23.52
CA VAL A 48 25.88 0.01 23.64
C VAL A 48 26.63 1.27 23.21
N PHE A 49 27.89 1.43 23.63
CA PHE A 49 28.73 2.57 23.26
C PHE A 49 28.90 2.69 21.73
N HIS A 50 29.39 1.63 21.10
CA HIS A 50 29.59 1.59 19.65
C HIS A 50 28.29 1.75 18.85
N ARG A 51 27.15 1.23 19.33
CA ARG A 51 25.85 1.47 18.67
C ARG A 51 25.51 2.95 18.63
N LEU A 52 25.59 3.64 19.78
CA LEU A 52 25.31 5.08 19.86
C LEU A 52 26.29 5.86 18.98
N GLN A 53 27.58 5.55 19.05
CA GLN A 53 28.60 6.20 18.23
C GLN A 53 28.30 6.04 16.73
N THR A 54 28.00 4.83 16.25
CA THR A 54 27.70 4.58 14.84
C THR A 54 26.44 5.33 14.39
N ILE A 55 25.38 5.32 15.20
CA ILE A 55 24.14 6.03 14.89
C ILE A 55 24.38 7.55 14.81
N THR A 56 25.09 8.12 15.79
CA THR A 56 25.42 9.55 15.80
C THR A 56 26.27 9.94 14.59
N GLN A 57 27.35 9.21 14.31
CA GLN A 57 28.24 9.49 13.20
C GLN A 57 27.53 9.42 11.85
N TYR A 58 26.58 8.49 11.70
CA TYR A 58 25.78 8.41 10.49
C TYR A 58 24.89 9.64 10.30
N PHE A 59 24.15 10.06 11.33
CA PHE A 59 23.29 11.23 11.20
C PHE A 59 24.08 12.52 11.02
N GLU A 60 25.23 12.67 11.67
CA GLU A 60 26.15 13.78 11.41
C GLU A 60 26.64 13.79 9.95
N HIS A 61 26.99 12.62 9.41
CA HIS A 61 27.40 12.50 8.02
C HIS A 61 26.28 12.88 7.05
N VAL A 62 25.06 12.36 7.26
CA VAL A 62 23.90 12.66 6.42
C VAL A 62 23.55 14.15 6.48
N ASP A 63 23.59 14.78 7.64
CA ASP A 63 23.30 16.21 7.80
C ASP A 63 24.31 17.09 7.04
N VAL A 64 25.60 16.78 7.18
CA VAL A 64 26.68 17.54 6.54
C VAL A 64 26.71 17.36 5.03
N HIS A 65 26.44 16.15 4.52
CA HIS A 65 26.68 15.82 3.11
C HIS A 65 25.43 15.78 2.24
N GLU A 66 24.26 15.43 2.79
CA GLU A 66 23.08 15.12 2.00
C GLU A 66 21.89 16.03 2.33
N ALA A 67 21.68 16.39 3.60
CA ALA A 67 20.46 17.09 4.04
C ALA A 67 20.25 18.42 3.30
N TYR A 68 21.27 19.27 3.23
CA TYR A 68 21.15 20.58 2.57
C TYR A 68 20.89 20.49 1.06
N ALA A 69 21.62 19.61 0.36
CA ALA A 69 21.45 19.43 -1.08
C ALA A 69 20.08 18.86 -1.42
N ASN A 70 19.63 17.85 -0.65
CA ASN A 70 18.32 17.24 -0.82
C ASN A 70 17.19 18.23 -0.51
N LEU A 71 17.28 18.97 0.59
CA LEU A 71 16.26 19.95 0.99
C LEU A 71 16.15 21.10 -0.01
N SER A 72 17.27 21.65 -0.45
CA SER A 72 17.27 22.76 -1.43
C SER A 72 16.66 22.33 -2.76
N LYS A 73 17.01 21.14 -3.27
CA LYS A 73 16.41 20.57 -4.47
C LYS A 73 14.91 20.34 -4.27
N PHE A 74 14.53 19.72 -3.15
CA PHE A 74 13.15 19.47 -2.79
C PHE A 74 12.30 20.76 -2.83
N LEU A 75 12.77 21.85 -2.22
CA LEU A 75 12.06 23.13 -2.21
C LEU A 75 11.87 23.72 -3.61
N VAL A 76 12.90 23.64 -4.46
CA VAL A 76 12.82 24.16 -5.84
C VAL A 76 11.87 23.32 -6.69
N ASP A 77 11.98 21.99 -6.61
CA ASP A 77 11.15 21.07 -7.38
C ASP A 77 9.66 21.22 -7.00
N ASN A 78 9.35 21.30 -5.69
CA ASN A 78 8.00 21.55 -5.21
C ASN A 78 7.45 22.92 -5.63
N TYR A 79 8.30 23.94 -5.69
CA TYR A 79 7.88 25.27 -6.15
C TYR A 79 7.42 25.24 -7.60
N TRP A 80 8.20 24.62 -8.49
CA TRP A 80 7.81 24.48 -9.90
C TRP A 80 6.57 23.61 -10.06
N GLN A 81 6.50 22.49 -9.34
CA GLN A 81 5.32 21.63 -9.35
C GLN A 81 4.06 22.37 -8.88
N ALA A 82 4.17 23.22 -7.85
CA ALA A 82 3.05 24.04 -7.41
C ALA A 82 2.59 25.04 -8.49
N LEU A 83 3.51 25.63 -9.25
CA LEU A 83 3.16 26.51 -10.37
C LEU A 83 2.44 25.74 -11.48
N GLU A 84 2.94 24.56 -11.85
CA GLU A 84 2.29 23.70 -12.84
C GLU A 84 0.86 23.32 -12.42
N ILE A 85 0.66 22.95 -11.15
CA ILE A 85 -0.67 22.62 -10.61
C ILE A 85 -1.62 23.81 -10.65
N LEU A 86 -1.12 25.02 -10.39
CA LEU A 86 -1.92 26.25 -10.48
C LEU A 86 -2.34 26.53 -11.94
N GLU A 87 -1.47 26.27 -12.92
CA GLU A 87 -1.81 26.41 -14.33
C GLU A 87 -2.86 25.37 -14.78
N GLU A 88 -2.86 24.17 -14.17
CA GLU A 88 -3.78 23.08 -14.49
C GLU A 88 -5.19 23.22 -13.88
N GLU A 89 -5.49 24.28 -13.13
CA GLU A 89 -6.80 24.50 -12.49
C GLU A 89 -7.98 24.40 -13.48
N THR A 90 -7.81 24.94 -14.69
CA THR A 90 -8.85 24.87 -15.73
C THR A 90 -9.12 23.44 -16.18
N SER A 91 -8.08 22.62 -16.29
CA SER A 91 -8.20 21.21 -16.67
C SER A 91 -8.94 20.41 -15.59
N LEU A 92 -8.67 20.69 -14.31
CA LEU A 92 -9.36 20.09 -13.17
C LEU A 92 -10.86 20.38 -13.23
N HIS A 93 -11.27 21.63 -13.45
CA HIS A 93 -12.69 21.97 -13.55
C HIS A 93 -13.40 21.28 -14.71
N THR A 94 -12.74 21.15 -15.86
CA THR A 94 -13.33 20.42 -17.00
C THR A 94 -13.46 18.92 -16.73
N ALA A 95 -12.48 18.31 -16.05
CA ALA A 95 -12.54 16.91 -15.62
C ALA A 95 -13.62 16.69 -14.55
N MET A 96 -13.76 17.60 -13.59
CA MET A 96 -14.82 17.58 -12.57
C MET A 96 -16.21 17.63 -13.21
N ALA A 97 -16.42 18.55 -14.17
CA ALA A 97 -17.68 18.65 -14.91
C ALA A 97 -17.99 17.36 -15.69
N ALA A 98 -16.99 16.79 -16.37
CA ALA A 98 -17.13 15.53 -17.10
C ALA A 98 -17.46 14.33 -16.17
N ALA A 99 -16.96 14.35 -14.94
CA ALA A 99 -17.21 13.34 -13.91
C ALA A 99 -18.49 13.59 -13.09
N GLY A 100 -19.25 14.66 -13.40
CA GLY A 100 -20.44 15.07 -12.65
C GLY A 100 -20.15 15.42 -11.20
N ILE A 101 -19.02 16.11 -10.95
CA ILE A 101 -18.61 16.60 -9.63
C ILE A 101 -18.75 18.13 -9.63
N ASP A 102 -19.73 18.64 -8.88
CA ASP A 102 -19.99 20.08 -8.81
C ASP A 102 -19.14 20.78 -7.74
N ASP A 103 -18.73 20.07 -6.68
CA ASP A 103 -18.01 20.64 -5.53
C ASP A 103 -16.82 19.79 -5.12
N VAL A 104 -15.73 20.43 -4.70
CA VAL A 104 -14.49 19.80 -4.24
C VAL A 104 -14.74 18.98 -2.96
N SER A 105 -15.75 19.34 -2.16
CA SER A 105 -16.13 18.57 -0.95
C SER A 105 -16.64 17.15 -1.27
N GLU A 106 -16.99 16.84 -2.53
CA GLU A 106 -17.36 15.50 -2.96
C GLU A 106 -16.16 14.54 -2.97
N PHE A 107 -14.91 15.01 -3.14
CA PHE A 107 -13.73 14.14 -3.14
C PHE A 107 -13.56 13.34 -1.83
N PRO A 108 -13.46 13.97 -0.65
CA PRO A 108 -13.35 13.22 0.61
C PRO A 108 -14.59 12.36 0.88
N ARG A 109 -15.77 12.79 0.43
CA ARG A 109 -17.01 12.03 0.56
C ARG A 109 -16.99 10.75 -0.29
N ARG A 110 -16.52 10.82 -1.53
CA ARG A 110 -16.36 9.68 -2.43
C ARG A 110 -15.31 8.72 -1.89
N LEU A 111 -14.17 9.23 -1.41
CA LEU A 111 -13.13 8.44 -0.76
C LEU A 111 -13.67 7.65 0.44
N GLN A 112 -14.47 8.30 1.29
CA GLN A 112 -15.06 7.65 2.45
C GLN A 112 -16.12 6.59 2.07
N LYS A 113 -16.90 6.82 1.00
CA LYS A 113 -17.85 5.83 0.48
C LYS A 113 -17.10 4.60 -0.05
N GLU A 114 -16.04 4.81 -0.81
CA GLU A 114 -15.20 3.74 -1.34
C GLU A 114 -14.55 2.93 -0.22
N PHE A 115 -13.99 3.60 0.79
CA PHE A 115 -13.43 2.93 1.97
C PHE A 115 -14.46 2.05 2.68
N LYS A 116 -15.68 2.56 2.90
CA LYS A 116 -16.76 1.78 3.53
C LYS A 116 -17.18 0.58 2.68
N PHE A 117 -17.24 0.77 1.37
CA PHE A 117 -17.59 -0.30 0.42
C PHE A 117 -16.55 -1.41 0.42
N LEU A 118 -15.27 -1.08 0.26
CA LEU A 118 -14.17 -2.06 0.27
C LEU A 118 -14.03 -2.75 1.62
N LYS A 119 -14.24 -2.01 2.72
CA LYS A 119 -14.25 -2.60 4.06
C LYS A 119 -15.41 -3.58 4.26
N GLY A 120 -16.57 -3.28 3.67
CA GLY A 120 -17.72 -4.20 3.65
C GLY A 120 -17.44 -5.48 2.87
N LEU A 121 -16.74 -5.37 1.74
CA LEU A 121 -16.32 -6.50 0.90
C LEU A 121 -15.30 -7.44 1.55
N MET A 122 -14.55 -6.98 2.57
CA MET A 122 -13.68 -7.87 3.34
C MET A 122 -14.47 -8.95 4.09
N LYS A 123 -15.76 -8.73 4.34
CA LYS A 123 -16.66 -9.75 4.89
C LYS A 123 -17.43 -10.34 3.72
N GLU A 124 -17.08 -11.55 3.29
CA GLU A 124 -17.92 -12.30 2.33
C GLU A 124 -19.35 -12.37 2.88
N ALA A 125 -20.34 -12.10 2.02
CA ALA A 125 -21.73 -12.24 2.42
C ALA A 125 -21.95 -13.69 2.87
N GLU A 126 -22.57 -13.89 4.05
CA GLU A 126 -22.70 -15.21 4.67
C GLU A 126 -23.38 -16.23 3.73
N GLU A 127 -24.27 -15.76 2.86
CA GLU A 127 -24.93 -16.56 1.82
C GLU A 127 -23.93 -17.05 0.75
N ASP A 128 -23.05 -16.19 0.24
CA ASP A 128 -22.04 -16.55 -0.75
C ASP A 128 -21.01 -17.52 -0.16
N THR A 129 -20.63 -17.32 1.10
CA THR A 129 -19.74 -18.24 1.83
C THR A 129 -20.38 -19.61 1.98
N GLN A 130 -21.66 -19.66 2.36
CA GLN A 130 -22.40 -20.91 2.51
C GLN A 130 -22.59 -21.64 1.18
N GLN A 131 -22.89 -20.92 0.10
CA GLN A 131 -23.03 -21.50 -1.24
C GLN A 131 -21.70 -22.07 -1.76
N MET A 132 -20.61 -21.32 -1.61
CA MET A 132 -19.26 -21.79 -1.97
C MET A 132 -18.83 -23.02 -1.16
N GLN A 133 -19.07 -23.01 0.16
CA GLN A 133 -18.79 -24.16 1.03
C GLN A 133 -19.65 -25.38 0.66
N TYR A 134 -20.92 -25.16 0.34
CA TYR A 134 -21.82 -26.24 -0.11
C TYR A 134 -21.34 -26.83 -1.44
N TYR A 135 -21.00 -25.99 -2.41
CA TYR A 135 -20.46 -26.42 -3.70
C TYR A 135 -19.15 -27.20 -3.52
N GLN A 136 -18.20 -26.71 -2.72
CA GLN A 136 -16.97 -27.44 -2.39
C GLN A 136 -17.27 -28.80 -1.75
N ARG A 137 -18.27 -28.91 -0.87
CA ARG A 137 -18.69 -30.20 -0.31
C ARG A 137 -19.23 -31.15 -1.37
N LEU A 138 -20.00 -30.65 -2.34
CA LEU A 138 -20.49 -31.47 -3.46
C LEU A 138 -19.34 -31.95 -4.36
N VAL A 139 -18.39 -31.08 -4.71
CA VAL A 139 -17.21 -31.45 -5.51
C VAL A 139 -16.38 -32.52 -4.78
N ASN A 140 -16.07 -32.30 -3.51
CA ASN A 140 -15.35 -33.27 -2.69
C ASN A 140 -16.09 -34.62 -2.58
N PHE A 141 -17.41 -34.60 -2.54
CA PHE A 141 -18.22 -35.82 -2.52
C PHE A 141 -18.19 -36.56 -3.86
N ALA A 142 -18.25 -35.83 -4.98
CA ALA A 142 -18.11 -36.41 -6.32
C ALA A 142 -16.72 -37.02 -6.53
N ASP A 143 -15.66 -36.31 -6.15
CA ASP A 143 -14.28 -36.80 -6.25
C ASP A 143 -14.07 -38.09 -5.43
N ARG A 144 -14.64 -38.17 -4.22
CA ARG A 144 -14.58 -39.39 -3.39
C ARG A 144 -15.34 -40.56 -4.00
N ARG A 145 -16.44 -40.32 -4.74
CA ARG A 145 -17.16 -41.37 -5.49
C ARG A 145 -16.35 -41.90 -6.68
N CYS A 146 -15.49 -41.08 -7.28
CA CYS A 146 -14.63 -41.49 -8.39
C CYS A 146 -13.41 -42.33 -7.96
N VAL A 147 -13.14 -42.51 -6.67
CA VAL A 147 -12.03 -43.35 -6.14
C VAL A 147 -12.48 -44.79 -5.79
N SER A 148 -13.75 -45.15 -5.97
CA SER A 148 -14.15 -46.57 -5.85
C SER A 148 -13.90 -47.32 -7.16
N PHE A 149 -12.69 -47.87 -7.32
CA PHE A 149 -12.39 -49.26 -7.72
C PHE A 149 -10.92 -49.37 -8.20
N PRO A 150 -10.09 -50.13 -7.48
CA PRO A 150 -9.27 -51.14 -8.15
C PRO A 150 -9.74 -52.53 -7.73
N ILE A 151 -10.18 -53.27 -8.74
CA ILE A 151 -10.44 -54.71 -8.71
C ILE A 151 -9.17 -55.40 -8.20
N ILE A 152 -9.28 -56.12 -7.08
CA ILE A 152 -8.25 -57.06 -6.63
C ILE A 152 -8.24 -58.22 -7.64
N CYS A 153 -7.37 -58.14 -8.65
CA CYS A 153 -6.94 -59.33 -9.38
C CYS A 153 -5.94 -60.09 -8.50
N ALA A 154 -6.45 -61.06 -7.74
CA ALA A 154 -5.63 -62.06 -7.07
C ALA A 154 -4.92 -62.91 -8.13
N SER A 155 -3.59 -62.83 -8.19
CA SER A 155 -2.76 -63.80 -8.90
C SER A 155 -2.82 -65.13 -8.15
N ARG A 156 -3.37 -66.17 -8.80
CA ARG A 156 -3.13 -67.57 -8.43
C ARG A 156 -2.20 -68.17 -9.48
N SER A 157 -1.03 -68.60 -8.98
CA SER A 157 -0.15 -69.71 -9.39
C SER A 157 -0.14 -70.10 -10.87
#